data_AF-A0A0D3DM41-F1
#
_entry.id   AF-A0A0D3DM41-F1
#
_cell.length_a   1.000
_cell.length_b   1.000
_cell.length_c   1.000
_cell.angle_alpha   90.00
_cell.angle_beta   90.00
_cell.angle_gamma   90.00
#
_symmetry.space_group_name_H-M   'P 1'
#
loop_
_entity.id
_entity.type
_entity.pdbx_description
1 polymer ?
#
loop_
_entity_poly.entity_id
_entity_poly.type
_entity_poly.pdbx_seq_one_letter_code
_entity_poly.pdbx_strand_id
1 'polypeptide(L)'
;MIESPNSSQSISLLGEDICTGVVREVEEETGIVADFVEVLSFRQSHKAFLKQKTDLFFLCVLSPRAYEITEQKSEILQAKWMPIKEYVDQPWNQKKEMFKIMANICQKKCDEDYVGFSTVETETGTGKKSFLYCNADHAKSLNATRDQASSSP
;
A
#
# COMPACT_ATOMS: atom_id res chain seq x y z
N MET A 1 12.80 2.07 -1.92
CA MET A 1 11.64 1.41 -2.56
C MET A 1 12.06 0.03 -2.98
N ILE A 2 11.22 -1.00 -2.82
CA ILE A 2 11.48 -2.31 -3.43
C ILE A 2 10.95 -2.27 -4.86
N GLU A 3 11.78 -2.62 -5.83
CA GLU A 3 11.39 -2.75 -7.23
C GLU A 3 11.45 -4.22 -7.63
N SER A 4 10.37 -4.71 -8.25
CA SER A 4 10.33 -5.97 -9.00
C SER A 4 10.02 -5.65 -10.47
N PRO A 5 10.89 -6.00 -11.45
CA PRO A 5 10.69 -5.71 -12.88
C PRO A 5 9.41 -6.31 -13.47
N ASN A 6 8.83 -7.29 -12.78
CA ASN A 6 7.59 -7.96 -13.16
C ASN A 6 6.52 -7.88 -12.05
N SER A 7 6.61 -6.89 -11.14
CA SER A 7 5.69 -6.68 -10.02
C SER A 7 4.28 -7.16 -10.38
N SER A 8 3.92 -8.30 -9.78
CA SER A 8 2.61 -8.88 -9.96
C SER A 8 1.65 -7.83 -9.41
N GLN A 9 0.74 -7.32 -10.23
CA GLN A 9 -0.43 -6.65 -9.68
C GLN A 9 -1.25 -7.74 -9.01
N SER A 10 -0.99 -7.97 -7.73
CA SER A 10 -1.64 -9.04 -7.00
C SER A 10 -3.03 -8.62 -6.54
N ILE A 11 -3.94 -9.60 -6.54
CA ILE A 11 -5.36 -9.41 -6.26
C ILE A 11 -5.57 -9.74 -4.79
N SER A 12 -6.11 -8.80 -4.02
CA SER A 12 -6.58 -9.11 -2.66
C SER A 12 -7.55 -10.28 -2.70
N LEU A 13 -7.36 -11.26 -1.82
CA LEU A 13 -8.24 -12.41 -1.73
C LEU A 13 -9.67 -11.96 -1.37
N LEU A 14 -10.68 -12.74 -1.77
CA LEU A 14 -12.07 -12.37 -1.47
C LEU A 14 -12.29 -12.31 0.04
N GLY A 15 -12.63 -11.12 0.54
CA GLY A 15 -12.83 -10.87 1.97
C GLY A 15 -11.57 -10.51 2.76
N GLU A 16 -10.44 -10.34 2.10
CA GLU A 16 -9.18 -9.89 2.71
C GLU A 16 -9.15 -8.35 2.83
N ASP A 17 -8.63 -7.86 3.96
CA ASP A 17 -8.40 -6.43 4.17
C ASP A 17 -7.25 -5.92 3.29
N ILE A 18 -7.34 -4.69 2.79
CA ILE A 18 -6.29 -4.09 1.95
C ILE A 18 -4.94 -4.05 2.68
N CYS A 19 -4.93 -3.63 3.95
CA CYS A 19 -3.71 -3.57 4.76
C CYS A 19 -3.08 -4.96 4.98
N THR A 20 -3.89 -5.99 5.17
CA THR A 20 -3.43 -7.38 5.34
C THR A 20 -2.90 -7.94 4.03
N GLY A 21 -3.65 -7.78 2.94
CA GLY A 21 -3.26 -8.27 1.63
C GLY A 21 -1.94 -7.68 1.18
N VAL A 22 -1.76 -6.36 1.26
CA VAL A 22 -0.51 -5.74 0.80
C VAL A 22 0.73 -6.15 1.62
N VAL A 23 0.57 -6.41 2.92
CA VAL A 23 1.66 -6.94 3.76
C VAL A 23 2.01 -8.37 3.35
N ARG A 24 1.00 -9.23 3.20
CA ARG A 24 1.17 -10.62 2.75
C ARG A 24 1.91 -10.69 1.41
N GLU A 25 1.49 -9.89 0.42
CA GLU A 25 2.08 -9.89 -0.92
C GLU A 25 3.57 -9.52 -0.89
N VAL A 26 3.96 -8.52 -0.10
CA VAL A 26 5.38 -8.14 0.03
C VAL A 26 6.19 -9.25 0.68
N GLU A 27 5.64 -9.90 1.70
CA GLU A 27 6.31 -11.02 2.37
C GLU A 27 6.44 -12.25 1.45
N GLU A 28 5.39 -12.61 0.71
CA GLU A 28 5.40 -13.72 -0.24
C GLU A 28 6.44 -13.49 -1.35
N GLU A 29 6.40 -12.35 -2.03
CA GLU A 29 7.30 -12.11 -3.17
C GLU A 29 8.76 -11.90 -2.76
N THR A 30 9.02 -11.27 -1.60
CA THR A 30 10.36 -10.73 -1.27
C THR A 30 10.94 -11.24 0.05
N GLY A 31 10.16 -11.96 0.86
CA GLY A 31 10.55 -12.38 2.21
C GLY A 31 10.62 -11.24 3.24
N ILE A 32 10.27 -10.01 2.84
CA ILE A 32 10.34 -8.84 3.72
C ILE A 32 9.06 -8.76 4.55
N VAL A 33 9.20 -8.98 5.86
CA VAL A 33 8.14 -8.64 6.82
C VAL A 33 8.05 -7.12 6.94
N ALA A 34 6.86 -6.58 6.73
CA ALA A 34 6.61 -5.13 6.77
C ALA A 34 5.27 -4.82 7.47
N ASP A 35 5.16 -3.59 7.97
CA ASP A 35 3.95 -3.06 8.57
C ASP A 35 3.23 -2.14 7.60
N PHE A 36 1.91 -2.28 7.48
CA PHE A 36 1.10 -1.32 6.75
C PHE A 36 1.16 0.06 7.44
N VAL A 37 1.35 1.11 6.65
CA VAL A 37 1.37 2.50 7.15
C VAL A 37 0.17 3.27 6.63
N GLU A 38 0.08 3.48 5.32
CA GLU A 38 -0.97 4.30 4.71
C GLU A 38 -1.34 3.82 3.30
N VAL A 39 -2.58 4.06 2.89
CA VAL A 39 -2.95 4.15 1.48
C VAL A 39 -2.61 5.55 0.99
N LEU A 40 -1.72 5.67 0.01
CA LEU A 40 -1.31 6.95 -0.58
C LEU A 40 -2.31 7.44 -1.61
N SER A 41 -2.81 6.53 -2.44
CA SER A 41 -3.84 6.82 -3.45
C SER A 41 -4.54 5.54 -3.87
N PHE A 42 -5.67 5.69 -4.54
CA PHE A 42 -6.30 4.59 -5.26
C PHE A 42 -6.74 5.07 -6.64
N ARG A 43 -6.73 4.16 -7.62
CA ARG A 43 -7.21 4.42 -8.98
C ARG A 43 -8.34 3.48 -9.32
N GLN A 44 -9.28 4.00 -10.09
CA GLN A 44 -10.31 3.24 -10.77
C GLN A 44 -9.97 3.19 -12.27
N SER A 45 -10.05 2.01 -12.89
CA SER A 45 -10.00 1.89 -14.34
C SER A 45 -11.04 0.91 -14.85
N HIS A 46 -11.62 1.20 -16.02
CA HIS A 46 -12.56 0.29 -16.68
C HIS A 46 -11.84 -0.44 -17.82
N LYS A 47 -11.96 -1.76 -17.90
CA LYS A 47 -11.44 -2.52 -19.05
C LYS A 47 -12.33 -2.26 -20.27
N ALA A 48 -11.71 -1.96 -21.42
CA ALA A 48 -12.44 -1.68 -22.65
C ALA A 48 -13.01 -2.96 -23.31
N PHE A 49 -14.20 -2.79 -23.90
CA PHE A 49 -14.91 -3.56 -24.92
C PHE A 49 -15.63 -4.88 -24.61
N LEU A 50 -15.27 -5.71 -23.61
CA LEU A 50 -16.02 -6.98 -23.39
C LEU A 50 -16.24 -7.40 -21.92
N LYS A 51 -15.78 -6.63 -20.93
CA LYS A 51 -15.92 -7.00 -19.51
C LYS A 51 -16.39 -5.79 -18.71
N GLN A 52 -17.66 -5.78 -18.30
CA GLN A 52 -18.30 -4.77 -17.43
C GLN A 52 -17.72 -4.79 -15.99
N LYS A 53 -16.40 -4.86 -15.84
CA LYS A 53 -15.73 -4.92 -14.54
C LYS A 53 -14.87 -3.67 -14.38
N THR A 54 -14.94 -3.12 -13.18
CA THR A 54 -14.11 -2.01 -12.72
C THR A 54 -12.93 -2.59 -11.95
N ASP A 55 -11.72 -2.15 -12.28
CA ASP A 55 -10.53 -2.44 -11.48
C ASP A 55 -10.31 -1.30 -10.49
N LEU A 56 -10.13 -1.65 -9.23
CA LEU A 56 -9.61 -0.75 -8.19
C LEU A 56 -8.17 -1.16 -7.89
N PHE A 57 -7.29 -0.18 -7.74
CA PHE A 57 -5.90 -0.40 -7.38
C PHE A 57 -5.52 0.58 -6.28
N PHE A 58 -4.91 0.09 -5.20
CA PHE A 58 -4.49 0.88 -4.06
C PHE A 58 -2.96 0.96 -4.03
N LEU A 59 -2.43 2.18 -4.00
CA LEU A 59 -1.01 2.43 -3.77
C LEU A 59 -0.80 2.58 -2.27
N CYS A 60 -0.16 1.61 -1.63
CA CYS A 60 0.11 1.63 -0.19
C CYS A 60 1.59 1.91 0.07
N VAL A 61 1.88 2.47 1.24
CA VAL A 61 3.22 2.55 1.82
C VAL A 61 3.29 1.64 3.03
N LEU A 62 4.41 0.94 3.14
CA LEU A 62 4.72 0.00 4.20
C LEU A 62 6.05 0.39 4.86
N SER A 63 6.19 0.04 6.13
CA SER A 63 7.44 0.16 6.88
C SER A 63 8.09 -1.22 7.00
N PRO A 64 9.23 -1.49 6.33
CA PRO A 64 9.90 -2.78 6.44
C PRO A 64 10.48 -2.99 7.84
N ARG A 65 10.40 -4.22 8.36
CA ARG A 65 11.04 -4.62 9.62
C ARG A 65 12.46 -5.16 9.41
N ALA A 66 12.74 -5.64 8.20
CA ALA A 66 14.04 -6.13 7.76
C ALA A 66 14.30 -5.69 6.32
N TYR A 67 15.56 -5.80 5.87
CA TYR A 67 15.99 -5.34 4.54
C TYR A 67 16.62 -6.44 3.68
N GLU A 68 16.79 -7.65 4.23
CA GLU A 68 17.33 -8.79 3.50
C GLU A 68 16.24 -9.42 2.63
N ILE A 69 16.43 -9.33 1.31
CA ILE A 69 15.46 -9.83 0.33
C ILE A 69 15.72 -11.31 0.07
N THR A 70 14.67 -12.12 0.19
CA THR A 70 14.64 -13.51 -0.26
C THR A 70 13.55 -13.66 -1.30
N GLU A 71 13.93 -13.65 -2.58
CA GLU A 71 12.99 -13.64 -3.71
C GLU A 71 12.25 -14.98 -3.86
N GLN A 72 10.93 -14.91 -4.02
CA GLN A 72 10.14 -16.06 -4.47
C GLN A 72 10.16 -16.16 -6.00
N LYS A 73 11.11 -16.96 -6.51
CA LYS A 73 11.36 -17.11 -7.96
C LYS A 73 10.21 -17.69 -8.80
N SER A 74 9.12 -18.16 -8.17
CA SER A 74 7.93 -18.62 -8.90
C SER A 74 7.04 -17.46 -9.37
N GLU A 75 7.12 -16.30 -8.73
CA GLU A 75 6.24 -15.15 -9.01
C GLU A 75 7.03 -13.98 -9.60
N ILE A 76 8.20 -13.68 -9.02
CA ILE A 76 9.06 -12.59 -9.48
C ILE A 76 10.40 -13.08 -10.00
N LEU A 77 10.97 -12.36 -10.97
CA LEU A 77 12.30 -12.67 -11.50
C LEU A 77 13.42 -12.17 -10.59
N GLN A 78 13.22 -11.00 -9.99
CA GLN A 78 14.21 -10.31 -9.14
C GLN A 78 13.50 -9.25 -8.29
N ALA A 79 14.00 -8.99 -7.09
CA ALA A 79 13.67 -7.82 -6.28
C ALA A 79 14.93 -7.14 -5.76
N LYS A 80 14.95 -5.81 -5.78
CA LYS A 80 16.05 -5.03 -5.20
C LYS A 80 15.55 -3.77 -4.52
N TRP A 81 16.31 -3.30 -3.54
CA TRP A 81 16.16 -1.94 -3.05
C TRP A 81 16.68 -0.95 -4.10
N MET A 82 15.83 0.01 -4.45
CA MET A 82 16.11 1.07 -5.41
C MET A 82 15.95 2.45 -4.75
N PRO A 83 16.88 3.39 -5.00
CA PRO A 83 16.69 4.80 -4.67
C PRO A 83 15.44 5.36 -5.34
N ILE A 84 14.60 6.09 -4.59
CA ILE A 84 13.32 6.59 -5.11
C ILE A 84 13.49 7.45 -6.37
N LYS A 85 14.56 8.24 -6.44
CA LYS A 85 14.86 9.05 -7.62
C LYS A 85 15.13 8.20 -8.87
N GLU A 86 15.84 7.09 -8.73
CA GLU A 86 16.09 6.16 -9.85
C GLU A 86 14.78 5.54 -10.34
N TYR A 87 13.87 5.15 -9.43
CA TYR A 87 12.54 4.66 -9.78
C TYR A 87 11.71 5.70 -10.53
N VAL A 88 11.65 6.93 -10.01
CA VAL A 88 10.89 8.03 -10.64
C VAL A 88 11.41 8.31 -12.05
N ASP A 89 12.73 8.33 -12.24
CA ASP A 89 13.36 8.68 -13.51
C ASP A 89 13.32 7.55 -14.56
N GLN A 90 12.78 6.36 -14.22
CA GLN A 90 12.67 5.27 -15.18
C GLN A 90 11.85 5.67 -16.42
N PRO A 91 12.29 5.31 -17.65
CA PRO A 91 11.61 5.69 -18.87
C PRO A 91 10.13 5.29 -18.93
N TRP A 92 9.74 4.17 -18.32
CA TRP A 92 8.34 3.75 -18.28
C TRP A 92 7.47 4.70 -17.46
N ASN A 93 7.95 5.14 -16.30
CA ASN A 93 7.24 6.07 -15.42
C ASN A 93 7.09 7.47 -16.05
N GLN A 94 8.01 7.85 -16.94
CA GLN A 94 7.95 9.12 -17.66
C GLN A 94 7.08 9.09 -18.94
N LYS A 95 6.73 7.89 -19.46
CA LYS A 95 6.02 7.75 -20.75
C LYS A 95 4.52 8.06 -20.68
N LYS A 96 3.86 7.81 -19.55
CA LYS A 96 2.41 8.00 -19.40
C LYS A 96 2.12 8.81 -18.15
N GLU A 97 1.20 9.76 -18.28
CA GLU A 97 0.82 10.69 -17.22
C GLU A 97 0.41 9.97 -15.92
N MET A 98 -0.38 8.90 -16.03
CA MET A 98 -0.80 8.10 -14.88
C MET A 98 0.39 7.58 -14.05
N PHE A 99 1.39 6.95 -14.70
CA PHE A 99 2.56 6.43 -13.99
C PHE A 99 3.43 7.56 -13.42
N LYS A 100 3.52 8.69 -14.13
CA LYS A 100 4.25 9.87 -13.65
C LYS A 100 3.66 10.44 -12.36
N ILE A 101 2.33 10.52 -12.29
CA ILE A 101 1.61 10.99 -11.09
C ILE A 101 1.83 10.00 -9.93
N MET A 102 1.67 8.69 -10.17
CA MET A 102 1.89 7.68 -9.14
C MET A 102 3.34 7.70 -8.60
N ALA A 103 4.34 7.80 -9.48
CA ALA A 103 5.74 7.92 -9.08
C ALA A 103 6.01 9.20 -8.28
N ASN A 104 5.38 10.33 -8.65
CA ASN A 104 5.50 11.57 -7.90
C ASN A 104 4.89 11.46 -6.49
N ILE A 105 3.75 10.78 -6.33
CA ILE A 105 3.16 10.51 -5.01
C ILE A 105 4.13 9.69 -4.15
N CYS A 106 4.72 8.62 -4.70
CA CYS A 106 5.73 7.83 -3.98
C CYS A 106 6.93 8.69 -3.55
N GLN A 107 7.42 9.57 -4.43
CA GLN A 107 8.52 10.48 -4.11
C GLN A 107 8.15 11.43 -2.98
N LYS A 108 7.00 12.09 -3.08
CA LYS A 108 6.51 13.01 -2.05
C LYS A 108 6.31 12.32 -0.71
N LYS A 109 5.91 11.04 -0.69
CA LYS A 109 5.86 10.27 0.56
C LYS A 109 7.25 10.01 1.14
N CYS A 110 8.25 9.68 0.30
CA CYS A 110 9.64 9.53 0.75
C CYS A 110 10.24 10.84 1.29
N ASP A 111 9.81 11.98 0.75
CA ASP A 111 10.22 13.32 1.20
C ASP A 111 9.44 13.81 2.45
N GLU A 112 8.60 12.95 3.04
CA GLU A 112 7.68 13.25 4.17
C GLU A 112 6.67 14.40 3.89
N ASP A 113 6.44 14.72 2.62
CA ASP A 113 5.56 15.79 2.14
C ASP A 113 4.25 15.23 1.54
N TYR A 114 3.79 14.08 2.06
CA TYR A 114 2.54 13.46 1.63
C TYR A 114 1.83 12.73 2.78
N VAL A 115 0.58 13.12 3.02
CA VAL A 115 -0.31 12.51 4.01
C VAL A 115 -1.37 11.68 3.29
N GLY A 116 -1.32 10.36 3.48
CA GLY A 116 -2.28 9.42 2.95
C GLY A 116 -3.43 9.13 3.92
N PHE A 117 -3.96 7.93 3.79
CA PHE A 117 -5.06 7.40 4.59
C PHE A 117 -4.55 6.25 5.46
N SER A 118 -4.60 6.43 6.78
CA SER A 118 -4.25 5.40 7.76
C SER A 118 -5.52 4.68 8.24
N THR A 119 -5.35 3.53 8.88
CA THR A 119 -6.45 2.75 9.45
C THR A 119 -6.84 3.22 10.85
N VAL A 120 -8.14 3.15 11.12
CA VAL A 120 -8.73 3.21 12.46
C VAL A 120 -9.57 1.94 12.61
N GLU A 121 -9.20 1.08 13.55
CA GLU A 121 -9.99 -0.13 13.85
C GLU A 121 -11.31 0.26 14.51
N THR A 122 -12.39 -0.37 14.09
CA THR A 122 -13.76 -0.13 14.55
C THR A 122 -14.50 -1.45 14.65
N GLU A 123 -15.67 -1.41 15.29
CA GLU A 123 -16.60 -2.54 15.32
C GLU A 123 -17.91 -2.16 14.62
N THR A 124 -18.42 -3.07 13.80
CA THR A 124 -19.77 -2.95 13.26
C THR A 124 -20.80 -3.15 14.37
N GLY A 125 -22.07 -2.80 14.12
CA GLY A 125 -23.17 -3.09 15.06
C GLY A 125 -23.38 -4.60 15.36
N THR A 126 -22.68 -5.48 14.66
CA THR A 126 -22.67 -6.93 14.90
C THR A 126 -21.44 -7.43 15.68
N GLY A 127 -20.58 -6.52 16.15
CA GLY A 127 -19.33 -6.83 16.87
C GLY A 127 -18.18 -7.33 15.98
N LYS A 128 -18.34 -7.33 14.66
CA LYS A 128 -17.24 -7.67 13.74
C LYS A 128 -16.27 -6.50 13.61
N LYS A 129 -14.96 -6.80 13.65
CA LYS A 129 -13.88 -5.85 13.32
C LYS A 129 -14.06 -5.26 11.92
N SER A 130 -13.73 -3.99 11.79
CA SER A 130 -13.78 -3.23 10.54
C SER A 130 -12.70 -2.15 10.56
N PHE A 131 -12.06 -1.89 9.42
CA PHE A 131 -11.04 -0.86 9.31
C PHE A 131 -11.57 0.31 8.49
N LEU A 132 -11.58 1.50 9.11
CA LEU A 132 -11.85 2.75 8.42
C LEU A 132 -10.52 3.34 7.92
N TYR A 133 -10.44 3.63 6.62
CA TYR A 133 -9.31 4.35 6.04
C TYR A 133 -9.67 5.83 5.97
N CYS A 134 -8.96 6.67 6.73
CA CYS A 134 -9.18 8.11 6.75
C CYS A 134 -7.84 8.86 6.82
N ASN A 135 -7.86 10.18 6.61
CA ASN A 135 -6.67 11.02 6.66
C ASN A 135 -5.77 10.66 7.87
N ALA A 136 -4.48 10.44 7.62
CA ALA A 136 -3.58 9.85 8.61
C ALA A 136 -3.44 10.69 9.90
N ASP A 137 -3.44 12.02 9.81
CA ASP A 137 -3.39 12.89 10.98
C ASP A 137 -4.66 12.75 11.83
N HIS A 138 -5.81 12.65 11.18
CA HIS A 138 -7.07 12.42 11.87
C HIS A 138 -7.16 11.02 12.48
N ALA A 139 -6.72 9.99 11.76
CA ALA A 139 -6.63 8.63 12.26
C ALA A 139 -5.74 8.54 13.52
N LYS A 140 -4.59 9.21 13.49
CA LYS A 140 -3.67 9.29 14.64
C LYS A 140 -4.32 9.94 15.85
N SER A 141 -5.04 11.04 15.65
CA SER A 141 -5.79 11.72 16.72
C SER A 141 -6.88 10.82 17.34
N LEU A 142 -7.63 10.10 16.50
CA LEU A 142 -8.68 9.18 16.94
C LEU A 142 -8.11 8.01 17.75
N ASN A 143 -7.02 7.40 17.29
CA ASN A 143 -6.37 6.29 17.99
C ASN A 143 -5.80 6.75 19.34
N ALA A 144 -5.10 7.89 19.38
CA ALA A 144 -4.54 8.43 20.62
C ALA A 144 -5.63 8.73 21.69
N THR A 145 -6.78 9.25 21.28
CA THR A 145 -7.91 9.52 22.18
C THR A 145 -8.47 8.22 22.78
N ARG A 146 -8.51 7.14 22.01
CA ARG A 146 -9.04 5.84 22.46
C ARG A 146 -8.08 5.12 23.41
N ASP A 147 -6.78 5.19 23.15
CA ASP A 147 -5.76 4.60 24.02
C ASP A 147 -5.78 5.26 25.41
N GLN A 148 -6.01 6.58 25.46
CA GLN A 148 -6.19 7.33 26.71
C GLN A 148 -7.48 6.95 27.45
N ALA A 149 -8.59 6.76 26.73
CA ALA A 149 -9.85 6.31 27.33
C ALA A 149 -9.74 4.89 27.91
N SER A 150 -8.98 4.00 27.26
CA SER A 150 -8.82 2.60 27.66
C SER A 150 -7.85 2.40 28.83
N SER A 151 -7.02 3.41 29.11
CA SER A 151 -6.05 3.44 30.21
C SER A 151 -6.57 4.20 31.45
N SER A 152 -7.80 4.72 31.40
CA SER A 152 -8.48 5.30 32.56
C SER A 152 -9.11 4.18 33.42
N PRO A 153 -8.84 4.14 34.74
CA PRO A 153 -9.27 3.04 35.63
C PRO A 153 -10.78 2.98 35.88
#